data_AF-A0A969W6Y3-F1
#
_entry.id   AF-A0A969W6Y3-F1
#
_cell.length_a   1.000
_cell.length_b   1.000
_cell.length_c   1.000
_cell.angle_alpha   90.00
_cell.angle_beta   90.00
_cell.angle_gamma   90.00
#
_symmetry.space_group_name_H-M   'P 1'
#
loop_
_entity.id
_entity.type
_entity.pdbx_description
1 polymer ?
#
loop_
_entity_poly.entity_id
_entity_poly.type
_entity_poly.pdbx_seq_one_letter_code
_entity_poly.pdbx_strand_id
1 'polypeptide(L)'
;MTRDTASTHDGIRGCILGTASRPAPCHAAVPSLHHSRQTPVNFLAHLWLAERRGASLAGSILGDVIRGGDLSAYPAPIAIAVRQHRRIDAATDRHPAVVHLRGGYPDGQRRYAGIVLDLAYDHALALDWGRYSDEPLPAFCTRAGAAIAGAAPWFEQAGGRRSSARGFSDLLLSYAQAEGIDRAVLRTASRLRRPEPLLDAARDWRQQLPALRRSLPALLDDLGAIELEDIA
;
A
#
# COMPACT_ATOMS: atom_id res chain seq x y z
N MET A 1 -3.29 78.11 3.31
CA MET A 1 -3.34 78.11 4.79
C MET A 1 -2.76 76.78 5.23
N THR A 2 -1.67 76.63 5.95
CA THR A 2 -0.76 77.52 6.69
C THR A 2 0.48 76.67 7.04
N ARG A 3 1.69 77.20 6.75
CA ARG A 3 3.00 77.12 7.45
C ARG A 3 3.44 75.77 8.07
N ASP A 4 4.57 75.20 7.64
CA ASP A 4 5.96 75.55 7.99
C ASP A 4 6.30 75.46 9.48
N THR A 5 7.30 74.63 9.81
CA THR A 5 8.55 74.95 10.57
C THR A 5 9.28 73.63 10.90
N ALA A 6 10.46 73.39 10.30
CA ALA A 6 11.82 73.64 10.84
C ALA A 6 12.27 72.57 11.87
N SER A 7 13.28 71.73 11.64
CA SER A 7 14.72 71.93 11.34
C SER A 7 15.61 71.67 12.57
N THR A 8 16.32 70.54 12.50
CA THR A 8 17.75 70.29 12.83
C THR A 8 18.27 70.27 14.28
N HIS A 9 19.08 69.21 14.51
CA HIS A 9 20.27 69.01 15.37
C HIS A 9 20.06 67.81 16.31
N ASP A 10 21.02 66.94 16.60
CA ASP A 10 22.37 66.59 16.15
C ASP A 10 22.70 65.32 16.99
N GLY A 11 23.51 64.38 16.50
CA GLY A 11 23.73 63.16 17.28
C GLY A 11 24.46 62.03 16.58
N ILE A 12 25.68 62.31 16.13
CA ILE A 12 26.67 61.32 15.71
C ILE A 12 26.98 60.35 16.88
N ARG A 13 26.93 59.03 16.63
CA ARG A 13 27.96 58.03 16.99
C ARG A 13 27.48 56.59 16.78
N GLY A 14 28.33 55.75 16.20
CA GLY A 14 28.32 54.31 16.45
C GLY A 14 28.21 53.42 15.21
N CYS A 15 29.25 53.43 14.37
CA CYS A 15 29.49 52.35 13.42
C CYS A 15 30.05 51.15 14.19
N ILE A 16 29.32 50.03 14.28
CA ILE A 16 29.89 48.72 14.62
C ILE A 16 29.27 47.68 13.70
N LEU A 17 30.15 47.07 12.91
CA LEU A 17 29.91 45.94 12.03
C LEU A 17 29.40 44.73 12.83
N GLY A 18 28.14 44.38 12.65
CA GLY A 18 27.54 43.13 13.13
C GLY A 18 27.17 42.26 11.95
N THR A 19 27.94 41.20 11.73
CA THR A 19 27.77 40.19 10.68
C THR A 19 26.36 39.62 10.67
N ALA A 20 25.71 39.66 9.51
CA ALA A 20 24.41 39.02 9.27
C ALA A 20 24.51 37.50 9.52
N SER A 21 24.03 37.05 10.68
CA SER A 21 23.78 35.64 10.94
C SER A 21 22.59 35.19 10.09
N ARG A 22 22.87 34.37 9.08
CA ARG A 22 21.84 33.65 8.32
C ARG A 22 21.07 32.75 9.30
N PRO A 23 19.73 32.79 9.33
CA PRO A 23 19.00 31.77 10.07
C PRO A 23 19.24 30.40 9.42
N ALA A 24 19.53 29.41 10.26
CA ALA A 24 19.69 28.01 9.86
C ALA A 24 18.44 27.52 9.11
N PRO A 25 18.58 26.60 8.14
CA PRO A 25 17.42 26.01 7.50
C PRO A 25 16.66 25.21 8.56
N CYS A 26 15.51 25.72 8.95
CA CYS A 26 14.48 24.96 9.63
C CYS A 26 14.21 23.71 8.79
N HIS A 27 14.58 22.55 9.32
CA HIS A 27 14.14 21.26 8.80
C HIS A 27 12.62 21.28 8.78
N ALA A 28 12.05 21.56 7.61
CA ALA A 28 10.64 21.41 7.37
C ALA A 28 10.32 19.93 7.59
N ALA A 29 9.70 19.62 8.72
CA ALA A 29 9.03 18.36 8.95
C ALA A 29 8.11 18.12 7.75
N VAL A 30 8.35 17.03 7.02
CA VAL A 30 7.52 16.64 5.89
C VAL A 30 6.09 16.51 6.41
N PRO A 31 5.11 17.29 5.89
CA PRO A 31 3.75 17.22 6.39
C PRO A 31 3.21 15.84 6.08
N SER A 32 2.73 15.13 7.11
CA SER A 32 2.00 13.87 6.97
C SER A 32 0.63 14.19 6.35
N LEU A 33 0.60 14.36 5.03
CA LEU A 33 -0.63 14.61 4.29
C LEU A 33 -1.46 13.33 4.25
N HIS A 34 -2.57 13.34 4.98
CA HIS A 34 -3.68 12.40 4.85
C HIS A 34 -4.29 12.50 3.46
N HIS A 35 -3.71 11.78 2.50
CA HIS A 35 -4.29 11.52 1.20
C HIS A 35 -4.97 10.15 1.24
N SER A 36 -6.18 10.07 0.69
CA SER A 36 -6.93 8.85 0.42
C SER A 36 -6.05 7.78 -0.23
N ARG A 37 -5.45 6.89 0.56
CA ARG A 37 -4.71 5.72 0.06
C ARG A 37 -5.64 4.51 0.16
N GLN A 38 -6.46 4.27 -0.86
CA GLN A 38 -6.72 2.87 -1.19
C GLN A 38 -5.62 2.47 -2.16
N THR A 39 -4.68 1.65 -1.70
CA THR A 39 -4.06 0.53 -2.42
C THR A 39 -2.78 0.08 -1.70
N PRO A 40 -2.85 -0.98 -0.92
CA PRO A 40 -2.02 -2.15 -1.12
C PRO A 40 -2.69 -3.02 -2.18
N VAL A 41 -1.89 -3.66 -3.03
CA VAL A 41 -2.39 -4.52 -4.11
C VAL A 41 -1.58 -5.80 -4.04
N ASN A 42 -1.91 -6.63 -3.05
CA ASN A 42 -1.45 -8.01 -2.94
C ASN A 42 -2.65 -8.94 -2.62
N PHE A 43 -3.66 -8.95 -3.47
CA PHE A 43 -4.88 -9.71 -3.16
C PHE A 43 -4.61 -11.20 -3.08
N LEU A 44 -3.79 -11.77 -3.98
CA LEU A 44 -3.59 -13.21 -4.02
C LEU A 44 -2.80 -13.71 -2.80
N ALA A 45 -1.73 -13.04 -2.36
CA ALA A 45 -1.02 -13.49 -1.16
C ALA A 45 -1.84 -13.29 0.12
N HIS A 46 -2.60 -12.18 0.25
CA HIS A 46 -3.49 -12.02 1.42
C HIS A 46 -4.56 -13.11 1.48
N LEU A 47 -5.17 -13.46 0.35
CA LEU A 47 -6.17 -14.52 0.28
C LEU A 47 -5.54 -15.89 0.59
N TRP A 48 -4.35 -16.17 0.05
CA TRP A 48 -3.62 -17.40 0.32
C TRP A 48 -3.24 -17.54 1.81
N LEU A 49 -2.74 -16.46 2.42
CA LEU A 49 -2.43 -16.41 3.86
C LEU A 49 -3.68 -16.54 4.72
N ALA A 50 -4.81 -15.97 4.30
CA ALA A 50 -6.09 -16.09 5.00
C ALA A 50 -6.61 -17.53 4.97
N GLU A 51 -6.56 -18.19 3.80
CA GLU A 51 -6.95 -19.59 3.64
C GLU A 51 -6.19 -20.51 4.62
N ARG A 52 -4.86 -20.39 4.62
CA ARG A 52 -3.99 -21.22 5.48
C ARG A 52 -4.24 -21.05 6.97
N ARG A 53 -4.87 -19.94 7.36
CA ARG A 53 -5.22 -19.61 8.74
C ARG A 53 -6.70 -19.84 9.06
N GLY A 54 -7.49 -20.32 8.12
CA GLY A 54 -8.95 -20.41 8.27
C GLY A 54 -9.62 -19.05 8.50
N ALA A 55 -8.99 -17.96 8.05
CA ALA A 55 -9.51 -16.61 8.19
C ALA A 55 -10.52 -16.27 7.08
N SER A 56 -11.32 -15.23 7.30
CA SER A 56 -12.26 -14.75 6.30
C SER A 56 -11.54 -14.18 5.07
N LEU A 57 -11.70 -14.84 3.91
CA LEU A 57 -11.24 -14.31 2.62
C LEU A 57 -11.83 -12.93 2.30
N ALA A 58 -13.10 -12.69 2.66
CA ALA A 58 -13.71 -11.38 2.48
C ALA A 58 -13.11 -10.35 3.44
N GLY A 59 -12.90 -10.72 4.70
CA GLY A 59 -12.26 -9.86 5.69
C GLY A 59 -10.82 -9.49 5.33
N SER A 60 -10.06 -10.41 4.72
CA SER A 60 -8.68 -10.13 4.29
C SER A 60 -8.59 -9.10 3.17
N ILE A 61 -9.64 -8.97 2.34
CA ILE A 61 -9.74 -7.92 1.30
C ILE A 61 -10.39 -6.65 1.85
N LEU A 62 -11.33 -6.78 2.80
CA LEU A 62 -11.93 -5.63 3.49
C LEU A 62 -10.90 -4.82 4.30
N GLY A 63 -9.74 -5.39 4.60
CA GLY A 63 -8.61 -4.67 5.22
C GLY A 63 -8.18 -3.41 4.46
N ASP A 64 -8.25 -3.44 3.12
CA ASP A 64 -7.95 -2.31 2.24
C ASP A 64 -9.09 -1.28 2.16
N VAL A 65 -10.30 -1.70 2.52
CA VAL A 65 -11.53 -0.91 2.35
C VAL A 65 -11.87 -0.19 3.65
N ILE A 66 -11.83 -0.91 4.77
CA ILE A 66 -12.23 -0.43 6.09
C ILE A 66 -11.13 0.48 6.66
N ARG A 67 -11.50 1.72 6.96
CA ARG A 67 -10.62 2.72 7.57
C ARG A 67 -10.79 2.75 9.09
N GLY A 68 -9.72 3.09 9.80
CA GLY A 68 -9.74 3.27 11.25
C GLY A 68 -9.71 1.97 12.05
N GLY A 69 -9.59 2.09 13.38
CA GLY A 69 -9.46 0.96 14.30
C GLY A 69 -10.78 0.34 14.76
N ASP A 70 -11.89 1.07 14.65
CA ASP A 70 -13.20 0.58 15.09
C ASP A 70 -13.78 -0.42 14.07
N LEU A 71 -13.99 -1.66 14.54
CA LEU A 71 -14.54 -2.77 13.77
C LEU A 71 -15.80 -3.34 14.41
N SER A 72 -16.38 -2.65 15.40
CA SER A 72 -17.56 -3.11 16.15
C SER A 72 -18.80 -3.35 15.28
N ALA A 73 -18.89 -2.63 14.14
CA ALA A 73 -19.96 -2.77 13.16
C ALA A 73 -19.81 -3.99 12.22
N TYR A 74 -18.75 -4.79 12.34
CA TYR A 74 -18.48 -5.93 11.47
C TYR A 74 -18.54 -7.26 12.23
N PRO A 75 -18.95 -8.36 11.57
CA PRO A 75 -18.89 -9.69 12.16
C PRO A 75 -17.49 -10.04 12.65
N ALA A 76 -17.39 -10.73 13.78
CA ALA A 76 -16.11 -11.08 14.38
C ALA A 76 -15.10 -11.72 13.40
N PRO A 77 -15.47 -12.69 12.53
CA PRO A 77 -14.54 -13.26 11.55
C PRO A 77 -13.98 -12.24 10.55
N ILE A 78 -14.78 -11.24 10.15
CA ILE A 78 -14.34 -10.15 9.26
C ILE A 78 -13.41 -9.21 10.03
N ALA A 79 -13.78 -8.79 11.24
CA ALA A 79 -12.97 -7.90 12.06
C ALA A 79 -11.59 -8.51 12.38
N ILE A 80 -11.54 -9.80 12.68
CA ILE A 80 -10.29 -10.55 12.89
C ILE A 80 -9.44 -10.52 11.62
N ALA A 81 -10.00 -10.87 10.46
CA ALA A 81 -9.27 -10.92 9.20
C ALA A 81 -8.78 -9.54 8.73
N VAL A 82 -9.52 -8.45 9.02
CA VAL A 82 -9.09 -7.07 8.77
C VAL A 82 -7.85 -6.72 9.61
N ARG A 83 -7.85 -7.11 10.90
CA ARG A 83 -6.67 -6.91 11.77
C ARG A 83 -5.47 -7.72 11.30
N GLN A 84 -5.70 -8.96 10.88
CA GLN A 84 -4.66 -9.82 10.31
C GLN A 84 -4.06 -9.22 9.04
N HIS A 85 -4.89 -8.75 8.10
CA HIS A 85 -4.42 -8.08 6.88
C HIS A 85 -3.49 -6.91 7.21
N ARG A 86 -3.89 -6.02 8.13
CA ARG A 86 -3.06 -4.88 8.55
C ARG A 86 -1.72 -5.29 9.18
N ARG A 87 -1.69 -6.41 9.90
CA ARG A 87 -0.44 -6.97 10.45
C ARG A 87 0.45 -7.54 9.36
N ILE A 88 -0.13 -8.24 8.40
CA ILE A 88 0.58 -8.77 7.23
C ILE A 88 1.19 -7.62 6.42
N ASP A 89 0.44 -6.54 6.17
CA ASP A 89 0.96 -5.34 5.51
C ASP A 89 2.14 -4.75 6.28
N ALA A 90 1.94 -4.53 7.58
CA ALA A 90 2.94 -3.97 8.46
C ALA A 90 4.23 -4.82 8.51
N ALA A 91 4.10 -6.15 8.48
CA ALA A 91 5.23 -7.07 8.43
C ALA A 91 5.90 -7.06 7.05
N THR A 92 5.11 -7.08 5.97
CA THR A 92 5.59 -7.01 4.58
C THR A 92 6.42 -5.75 4.37
N ASP A 93 5.93 -4.59 4.81
CA ASP A 93 6.59 -3.29 4.69
C ASP A 93 7.97 -3.22 5.39
N ARG A 94 8.16 -4.05 6.43
CA ARG A 94 9.39 -4.14 7.22
C ARG A 94 10.27 -5.33 6.83
N HIS A 95 9.76 -6.25 6.02
CA HIS A 95 10.47 -7.47 5.68
C HIS A 95 11.77 -7.12 4.92
N PRO A 96 12.94 -7.67 5.31
CA PRO A 96 14.23 -7.28 4.75
C PRO A 96 14.28 -7.33 3.22
N ALA A 97 13.67 -8.35 2.61
CA ALA A 97 13.63 -8.47 1.15
C ALA A 97 12.81 -7.35 0.49
N VAL A 98 11.69 -6.94 1.08
CA VAL A 98 10.82 -5.88 0.55
C VAL A 98 11.52 -4.52 0.71
N VAL A 99 12.14 -4.29 1.88
CA VAL A 99 12.93 -3.08 2.13
C VAL A 99 14.10 -2.96 1.14
N HIS A 100 14.81 -4.07 0.89
CA HIS A 100 15.91 -4.11 -0.07
C HIS A 100 15.43 -3.78 -1.50
N LEU A 101 14.38 -4.44 -1.98
CA LEU A 101 13.83 -4.18 -3.32
C LEU A 101 13.32 -2.75 -3.47
N ARG A 102 12.63 -2.23 -2.44
CA ARG A 102 12.17 -0.84 -2.40
C ARG A 102 13.34 0.15 -2.47
N GLY A 103 14.48 -0.17 -1.86
CA GLY A 103 15.69 0.65 -1.89
C GLY A 103 16.28 0.83 -3.29
N GLY A 104 16.06 -0.13 -4.19
CA GLY A 104 16.50 -0.08 -5.59
C GLY A 104 15.75 0.94 -6.45
N TYR A 105 14.64 1.50 -5.96
CA TYR A 105 13.90 2.55 -6.65
C TYR A 105 14.52 3.93 -6.44
N PRO A 106 14.47 4.83 -7.44
CA PRO A 106 14.84 6.24 -7.30
C PRO A 106 14.04 6.93 -6.18
N ASP A 107 14.63 7.92 -5.50
CA ASP A 107 14.06 8.59 -4.32
C ASP A 107 12.60 9.07 -4.50
N GLY A 108 12.25 9.59 -5.68
CA GLY A 108 10.89 10.06 -5.99
C GLY A 108 9.86 8.94 -6.24
N GLN A 109 10.31 7.72 -6.49
CA GLN A 109 9.48 6.55 -6.82
C GLN A 109 9.31 5.58 -5.65
N ARG A 110 10.19 5.61 -4.63
CA ARG A 110 10.16 4.70 -3.46
C ARG A 110 8.82 4.68 -2.73
N ARG A 111 8.08 5.81 -2.74
CA ARG A 111 6.74 5.90 -2.16
C ARG A 111 5.73 4.98 -2.87
N TYR A 112 5.89 4.79 -4.18
CA TYR A 112 4.99 3.99 -5.03
C TYR A 112 5.53 2.59 -5.29
N ALA A 113 6.83 2.37 -5.06
CA ALA A 113 7.47 1.07 -5.17
C ALA A 113 6.76 -0.02 -4.37
N GLY A 114 6.22 0.28 -3.17
CA GLY A 114 5.44 -0.69 -2.39
C GLY A 114 4.27 -1.27 -3.18
N ILE A 115 3.46 -0.40 -3.80
CA ILE A 115 2.31 -0.81 -4.64
C ILE A 115 2.77 -1.70 -5.81
N VAL A 116 3.88 -1.36 -6.44
CA VAL A 116 4.43 -2.14 -7.57
C VAL A 116 4.95 -3.50 -7.10
N LEU A 117 5.66 -3.53 -5.97
CA LEU A 117 6.19 -4.75 -5.37
C LEU A 117 5.07 -5.69 -4.92
N ASP A 118 4.01 -5.16 -4.32
CA ASP A 118 2.83 -5.94 -3.91
C ASP A 118 2.22 -6.69 -5.11
N LEU A 119 1.96 -5.97 -6.21
CA LEU A 119 1.44 -6.56 -7.44
C LEU A 119 2.41 -7.57 -8.06
N ALA A 120 3.70 -7.27 -8.03
CA ALA A 120 4.72 -8.12 -8.61
C ALA A 120 4.96 -9.39 -7.76
N TYR A 121 4.77 -9.34 -6.44
CA TYR A 121 4.74 -10.53 -5.60
C TYR A 121 3.49 -11.38 -5.85
N ASP A 122 2.33 -10.77 -6.04
CA ASP A 122 1.12 -11.47 -6.50
C ASP A 122 1.37 -12.21 -7.83
N HIS A 123 2.06 -11.57 -8.76
CA HIS A 123 2.48 -12.19 -10.02
C HIS A 123 3.42 -13.38 -9.79
N ALA A 124 4.46 -13.19 -8.97
CA ALA A 124 5.41 -14.25 -8.65
C ALA A 124 4.72 -15.46 -7.99
N LEU A 125 3.79 -15.21 -7.08
CA LEU A 125 2.96 -16.23 -6.44
C LEU A 125 2.06 -16.94 -7.45
N ALA A 126 1.40 -16.21 -8.35
CA ALA A 126 0.55 -16.79 -9.38
C ALA A 126 1.33 -17.69 -10.36
N LEU A 127 2.54 -17.28 -10.75
CA LEU A 127 3.41 -18.08 -11.63
C LEU A 127 3.89 -19.38 -10.97
N ASP A 128 4.20 -19.33 -9.68
CA ASP A 128 4.71 -20.46 -8.92
C ASP A 128 3.62 -21.16 -8.07
N TRP A 129 2.34 -20.90 -8.36
CA TRP A 129 1.21 -21.28 -7.51
C TRP A 129 1.21 -22.76 -7.08
N GLY A 130 1.51 -23.67 -8.01
CA GLY A 130 1.55 -25.11 -7.74
C GLY A 130 2.63 -25.56 -6.74
N ARG A 131 3.53 -24.66 -6.31
CA ARG A 131 4.47 -24.91 -5.21
C ARG A 131 3.90 -24.59 -3.84
N TYR A 132 2.87 -23.75 -3.79
CA TYR A 132 2.32 -23.18 -2.54
C TYR A 132 0.92 -23.67 -2.23
N SER A 133 0.25 -24.31 -3.19
CA SER A 133 -1.11 -24.83 -3.05
C SER A 133 -1.32 -26.04 -3.96
N ASP A 134 -1.95 -27.08 -3.41
CA ASP A 134 -2.41 -28.25 -4.17
C ASP A 134 -3.71 -27.94 -4.93
N GLU A 135 -4.53 -26.99 -4.45
CA GLU A 135 -5.69 -26.48 -5.19
C GLU A 135 -5.22 -25.69 -6.41
N PRO A 136 -5.71 -25.98 -7.65
CA PRO A 136 -5.35 -25.20 -8.84
C PRO A 136 -5.76 -23.73 -8.73
N LEU A 137 -4.93 -22.81 -9.23
CA LEU A 137 -5.18 -21.36 -9.16
C LEU A 137 -6.59 -20.95 -9.64
N PRO A 138 -7.13 -21.47 -10.77
CA PRO A 138 -8.49 -21.13 -11.20
C PRO A 138 -9.59 -21.52 -10.21
N ALA A 139 -9.43 -22.65 -9.51
CA ALA A 139 -10.37 -23.11 -8.50
C ALA A 139 -10.34 -22.20 -7.27
N PHE A 140 -9.14 -21.89 -6.78
CA PHE A 140 -8.94 -20.95 -5.68
C PHE A 140 -9.55 -19.57 -6.00
N CYS A 141 -9.25 -19.01 -7.18
CA CYS A 141 -9.76 -17.71 -7.61
C CYS A 141 -11.29 -17.68 -7.69
N THR A 142 -11.91 -18.78 -8.15
CA THR A 142 -13.38 -18.92 -8.22
C THR A 142 -14.00 -18.91 -6.82
N ARG A 143 -13.41 -19.65 -5.89
CA ARG A 143 -13.85 -19.73 -4.49
C ARG A 143 -13.67 -18.40 -3.76
N ALA A 144 -12.52 -17.75 -3.94
CA ALA A 144 -12.28 -16.40 -3.45
C ALA A 144 -13.29 -15.40 -4.01
N GLY A 145 -13.57 -15.45 -5.32
CA GLY A 145 -14.60 -14.62 -5.95
C GLY A 145 -15.98 -14.81 -5.34
N ALA A 146 -16.39 -16.06 -5.09
CA ALA A 146 -17.66 -16.36 -4.43
C ALA A 146 -17.73 -15.79 -3.00
N ALA A 147 -16.65 -15.91 -2.21
CA ALA A 147 -16.57 -15.35 -0.87
C ALA A 147 -16.71 -13.82 -0.86
N ILE A 148 -16.06 -13.14 -1.80
CA ILE A 148 -16.14 -11.68 -1.94
C ILE A 148 -17.54 -11.23 -2.35
N ALA A 149 -18.15 -11.90 -3.32
CA ALA A 149 -19.51 -11.59 -3.76
C ALA A 149 -20.54 -11.83 -2.65
N GLY A 150 -20.39 -12.91 -1.86
CA GLY A 150 -21.26 -13.22 -0.73
C GLY A 150 -21.18 -12.20 0.41
N ALA A 151 -20.04 -11.51 0.55
CA ALA A 151 -19.82 -10.47 1.55
C ALA A 151 -20.17 -9.05 1.08
N ALA A 152 -20.87 -8.89 -0.05
CA ALA A 152 -21.20 -7.60 -0.66
C ALA A 152 -21.75 -6.53 0.32
N PRO A 153 -22.67 -6.83 1.26
CA PRO A 153 -23.16 -5.84 2.22
C PRO A 153 -22.05 -5.19 3.06
N TRP A 154 -21.02 -5.96 3.44
CA TRP A 154 -19.91 -5.46 4.25
C TRP A 154 -18.96 -4.57 3.45
N PHE A 155 -18.79 -4.85 2.16
CA PHE A 155 -18.05 -3.96 1.25
C PHE A 155 -18.76 -2.62 1.08
N GLU A 156 -20.09 -2.62 0.93
CA GLU A 156 -20.86 -1.38 0.84
C GLU A 156 -20.83 -0.58 2.12
N GLN A 157 -21.01 -1.24 3.27
CA GLN A 157 -20.92 -0.60 4.58
C GLN A 157 -19.57 0.10 4.77
N ALA A 158 -18.49 -0.52 4.30
CA ALA A 158 -17.14 0.05 4.36
C ALA A 158 -16.88 1.19 3.34
N GLY A 159 -17.85 1.51 2.47
CA GLY A 159 -17.69 2.49 1.39
C GLY A 159 -16.93 1.94 0.17
N GLY A 160 -16.78 0.62 0.08
CA GLY A 160 -16.23 -0.10 -1.07
C GLY A 160 -17.26 -0.36 -2.16
N ARG A 161 -16.80 -0.95 -3.26
CA ARG A 161 -17.66 -1.35 -4.38
C ARG A 161 -17.94 -2.85 -4.31
N ARG A 162 -19.17 -3.26 -4.65
CA ARG A 162 -19.49 -4.67 -4.90
C ARG A 162 -18.63 -5.20 -6.05
N SER A 163 -18.19 -6.45 -5.91
CA SER A 163 -17.56 -7.21 -6.99
C SER A 163 -18.40 -8.45 -7.28
N SER A 164 -18.60 -8.77 -8.55
CA SER A 164 -19.20 -10.05 -8.92
C SER A 164 -18.18 -11.17 -8.68
N ALA A 165 -18.67 -12.39 -8.40
CA ALA A 165 -17.79 -13.53 -8.15
C ALA A 165 -16.85 -13.78 -9.34
N ARG A 166 -17.42 -13.79 -10.56
CA ARG A 166 -16.64 -13.92 -11.79
C ARG A 166 -15.65 -12.77 -11.98
N GLY A 167 -16.07 -11.53 -11.79
CA GLY A 167 -15.19 -10.37 -11.99
C GLY A 167 -13.98 -10.37 -11.06
N PHE A 168 -14.16 -10.78 -9.81
CA PHE A 168 -13.05 -10.91 -8.86
C PHE A 168 -12.16 -12.12 -9.17
N SER A 169 -12.75 -13.26 -9.56
CA SER A 169 -11.98 -14.43 -10.01
C SER A 169 -11.11 -14.11 -11.24
N ASP A 170 -11.69 -13.45 -12.25
CA ASP A 170 -10.99 -13.06 -13.47
C ASP A 170 -9.86 -12.06 -13.18
N LEU A 171 -10.06 -11.17 -12.19
CA LEU A 171 -9.02 -10.28 -11.71
C LEU A 171 -7.83 -11.04 -11.13
N LEU A 172 -8.06 -11.97 -10.19
CA LEU A 172 -6.98 -12.75 -9.58
C LEU A 172 -6.26 -13.62 -10.61
N LEU A 173 -7.00 -14.28 -11.49
CA LEU A 173 -6.42 -15.07 -12.58
C LEU A 173 -5.54 -14.22 -13.51
N SER A 174 -5.89 -12.94 -13.69
CA SER A 174 -5.08 -12.05 -14.52
C SER A 174 -3.67 -11.84 -13.96
N TYR A 175 -3.45 -12.04 -12.66
CA TYR A 175 -2.12 -11.91 -12.05
C TYR A 175 -1.15 -12.98 -12.53
N ALA A 176 -1.59 -14.08 -13.15
CA ALA A 176 -0.69 -15.03 -13.81
C ALA A 176 -0.07 -14.47 -15.11
N GLN A 177 -0.56 -13.33 -15.62
CA GLN A 177 -0.10 -12.70 -16.86
C GLN A 177 0.50 -11.32 -16.58
N ALA A 178 1.60 -10.98 -17.25
CA ALA A 178 2.27 -9.70 -17.04
C ALA A 178 1.35 -8.50 -17.41
N GLU A 179 0.53 -8.66 -18.44
CA GLU A 179 -0.47 -7.67 -18.87
C GLU A 179 -1.61 -7.52 -17.85
N GLY A 180 -1.86 -8.53 -17.02
CA GLY A 180 -2.77 -8.40 -15.88
C GLY A 180 -2.23 -7.46 -14.82
N ILE A 181 -0.93 -7.55 -14.54
CA ILE A 181 -0.24 -6.64 -13.62
C ILE A 181 -0.21 -5.22 -14.17
N ASP A 182 0.11 -5.03 -15.45
CA ASP A 182 0.09 -3.70 -16.08
C ASP A 182 -1.31 -3.07 -15.98
N ARG A 183 -2.37 -3.85 -16.21
CA ARG A 183 -3.76 -3.38 -16.04
C ARG A 183 -4.09 -3.04 -14.58
N ALA A 184 -3.56 -3.79 -13.62
CA ALA A 184 -3.73 -3.51 -12.20
C ALA A 184 -3.02 -2.21 -11.77
N VAL A 185 -1.81 -1.98 -12.28
CA VAL A 185 -1.07 -0.71 -12.12
C VAL A 185 -1.89 0.44 -12.69
N LEU A 186 -2.36 0.33 -13.94
CA LEU A 186 -3.15 1.38 -14.60
C LEU A 186 -4.45 1.70 -13.85
N ARG A 187 -5.14 0.68 -13.34
CA ARG A 187 -6.35 0.84 -12.51
C ARG A 187 -6.05 1.53 -11.18
N THR A 188 -4.88 1.27 -10.60
CA THR A 188 -4.43 1.94 -9.37
C THR A 188 -4.08 3.39 -9.66
N ALA A 189 -3.32 3.63 -10.74
CA ALA A 189 -2.92 4.95 -11.19
C ALA A 189 -4.12 5.86 -11.49
N SER A 190 -5.19 5.34 -12.11
CA SER A 190 -6.39 6.15 -12.45
C SER A 190 -7.15 6.70 -11.24
N ARG A 191 -6.85 6.21 -10.03
CA ARG A 191 -7.43 6.69 -8.77
C ARG A 191 -6.58 7.78 -8.10
N LEU A 192 -5.36 8.01 -8.61
CA LEU A 192 -4.43 8.98 -8.06
C LEU A 192 -4.60 10.34 -8.71
N ARG A 193 -4.44 11.41 -7.91
CA ARG A 193 -4.38 12.79 -8.44
C ARG A 193 -3.16 13.04 -9.34
N ARG A 194 -2.06 12.33 -9.07
CA ARG A 194 -0.80 12.37 -9.82
C ARG A 194 -0.33 10.93 -10.08
N PRO A 195 -0.67 10.35 -11.24
CA PRO A 195 -0.37 8.96 -11.55
C PRO A 195 1.09 8.74 -11.99
N GLU A 196 1.77 9.76 -12.50
CA GLU A 196 3.06 9.64 -13.18
C GLU A 196 4.12 8.93 -12.31
N PRO A 197 4.28 9.24 -11.01
CA PRO A 197 5.28 8.56 -10.19
C PRO A 197 5.04 7.06 -10.01
N LEU A 198 3.78 6.61 -10.01
CA LEU A 198 3.45 5.18 -9.96
C LEU A 198 3.76 4.51 -11.31
N LEU A 199 3.40 5.16 -12.42
CA LEU A 199 3.68 4.65 -13.76
C LEU A 199 5.19 4.55 -14.01
N ASP A 200 5.96 5.54 -13.53
CA ASP A 200 7.41 5.51 -13.62
C ASP A 200 8.01 4.38 -12.76
N ALA A 201 7.53 4.20 -11.53
CA ALA A 201 7.94 3.07 -10.69
C ALA A 201 7.59 1.71 -11.35
N ALA A 202 6.44 1.62 -12.01
CA ALA A 202 6.01 0.38 -12.64
C ALA A 202 6.76 0.06 -13.95
N ARG A 203 7.42 1.02 -14.59
CA ARG A 203 7.99 0.87 -15.94
C ARG A 203 8.81 -0.42 -16.12
N ASP A 204 9.65 -0.73 -15.14
CA ASP A 204 10.60 -1.84 -15.19
C ASP A 204 10.32 -2.93 -14.16
N TRP A 205 9.07 -3.04 -13.66
CA TRP A 205 8.71 -4.00 -12.60
C TRP A 205 9.12 -5.44 -12.94
N ARG A 206 9.04 -5.83 -14.22
CA ARG A 206 9.42 -7.16 -14.73
C ARG A 206 10.88 -7.51 -14.46
N GLN A 207 11.78 -6.52 -14.44
CA GLN A 207 13.20 -6.74 -14.16
C GLN A 207 13.45 -7.23 -12.72
N GLN A 208 12.50 -6.98 -11.82
CA GLN A 208 12.57 -7.41 -10.42
C GLN A 208 12.06 -8.82 -10.20
N LEU A 209 11.37 -9.42 -11.17
CA LEU A 209 10.73 -10.74 -11.03
C LEU A 209 11.70 -11.85 -10.57
N PRO A 210 12.95 -11.95 -11.08
CA PRO A 210 13.89 -12.93 -10.55
C PRO A 210 14.23 -12.73 -9.07
N ALA A 211 14.33 -11.48 -8.60
CA ALA A 211 14.60 -11.20 -7.20
C ALA A 211 13.37 -11.49 -6.32
N LEU A 212 12.18 -11.09 -6.77
CA LEU A 212 10.89 -11.38 -6.12
C LEU A 212 10.67 -12.88 -5.94
N ARG A 213 10.86 -13.69 -6.99
CA ARG A 213 10.71 -15.15 -6.92
C ARG A 213 11.73 -15.81 -5.98
N ARG A 214 12.95 -15.25 -5.86
CA ARG A 214 13.96 -15.75 -4.91
C ARG A 214 13.59 -15.44 -3.46
N SER A 215 13.02 -14.28 -3.17
CA SER A 215 12.64 -13.88 -1.81
C SER A 215 11.26 -14.37 -1.37
N LEU A 216 10.40 -14.74 -2.32
CA LEU A 216 9.01 -15.12 -2.05
C LEU A 216 8.86 -16.25 -1.01
N PRO A 217 9.63 -17.36 -1.03
CA PRO A 217 9.47 -18.43 -0.04
C PRO A 217 9.68 -17.93 1.40
N ALA A 218 10.82 -17.27 1.67
CA ALA A 218 11.13 -16.73 2.99
C ALA A 218 10.11 -15.69 3.43
N LEU A 219 9.66 -14.82 2.51
CA LEU A 219 8.61 -13.84 2.81
C LEU A 219 7.30 -14.54 3.23
N LEU A 220 6.83 -15.54 2.48
CA LEU A 220 5.58 -16.23 2.80
C LEU A 220 5.68 -17.05 4.10
N ASP A 221 6.84 -17.65 4.38
CA ASP A 221 7.09 -18.38 5.61
C ASP A 221 7.06 -17.44 6.83
N ASP A 222 7.80 -16.33 6.76
CA ASP A 222 7.83 -15.31 7.82
C ASP A 222 6.45 -14.69 8.04
N LEU A 223 5.76 -14.32 6.96
CA LEU A 223 4.40 -13.80 7.03
C LEU A 223 3.41 -14.84 7.52
N GLY A 224 3.64 -16.14 7.30
CA GLY A 224 2.83 -17.26 7.76
C GLY A 224 3.01 -17.56 9.25
N ALA A 225 4.19 -17.27 9.80
CA ALA A 225 4.52 -17.47 11.22
C ALA A 225 3.95 -16.39 12.16
N ILE A 226 3.36 -15.32 11.62
CA ILE A 226 2.70 -14.29 12.44
C ILE A 226 1.46 -14.91 13.12
N GLU A 227 1.58 -15.12 14.44
CA GLU A 227 0.55 -15.68 15.32
C GLU A 227 -0.70 -14.79 15.45
N LEU A 228 -1.84 -15.43 15.72
CA LEU A 228 -3.14 -14.77 15.88
C LEU A 228 -3.41 -14.24 17.29
N GLU A 229 -2.50 -14.51 18.23
CA GLU A 229 -2.78 -14.45 19.67
C GLU A 229 -2.97 -13.02 20.21
N ASP A 230 -2.50 -11.99 19.51
CA ASP A 230 -2.67 -10.60 19.97
C ASP A 230 -4.01 -9.95 19.58
N ILE A 231 -5.07 -10.71 19.24
CA ILE A 231 -6.32 -10.18 18.66
C ILE A 231 -7.47 -10.01 19.69
N ALA A 232 -7.18 -10.15 20.99
CA ALA A 232 -8.14 -9.85 22.07
C ALA A 232 -8.30 -8.35 22.32
#